data_AF-A0A9X2DT45-F1
#
_entry.id   AF-A0A9X2DT45-F1
#
_cell.length_a   1.000
_cell.length_b   1.000
_cell.length_c   1.000
_cell.angle_alpha   90.00
_cell.angle_beta   90.00
_cell.angle_gamma   90.00
#
_symmetry.space_group_name_H-M   'P 1'
#
loop_
_entity.id
_entity.type
_entity.pdbx_description
1 polymer ?
#
loop_
_entity_poly.entity_id
_entity_poly.type
_entity_poly.pdbx_seq_one_letter_code
_entity_poly.pdbx_strand_id
1 'polypeptide(L)'
;MESYVVYLRGINVGGKNKIKMADLRTCLHQNGCQNVQTYIQSGNIVLQSDLSAQELARQIEMLLANQFELDSTLIKVLALDFETYRVIIEEAPHGYGEESQANDYRYDVLFLLDVTSDQVMKEVMVRPGIDMAWQGSHAIYYRRPGPDNPDYTKSYLSRLVKKDIYQSITARNWKTTTKMWDALKELQGR
;
A
#
# COMPACT_ATOMS: atom_id res chain seq x y z
N MET A 1 -13.58 -10.73 15.22
CA MET A 1 -12.26 -10.50 14.59
C MET A 1 -12.39 -10.42 13.10
N GLU A 2 -12.03 -9.28 12.54
CA GLU A 2 -12.03 -9.02 11.10
C GLU A 2 -10.62 -9.22 10.54
N SER A 3 -10.53 -9.55 9.25
CA SER A 3 -9.25 -9.67 8.54
C SER A 3 -8.87 -8.37 7.87
N TYR A 4 -7.60 -7.98 7.99
CA TYR A 4 -7.09 -6.72 7.49
C TYR A 4 -5.86 -6.90 6.62
N VAL A 5 -5.74 -6.07 5.59
CA VAL A 5 -4.45 -5.72 4.99
C VAL A 5 -3.96 -4.43 5.65
N VAL A 6 -2.73 -4.45 6.16
CA VAL A 6 -2.08 -3.29 6.76
C VAL A 6 -0.84 -2.91 5.96
N TYR A 7 -0.75 -1.63 5.58
CA TYR A 7 0.42 -1.05 4.94
C TYR A 7 1.13 -0.06 5.84
N LEU A 8 2.43 -0.27 6.01
CA LEU A 8 3.31 0.71 6.64
C LEU A 8 3.98 1.58 5.58
N ARG A 9 4.06 2.88 5.85
CA ARG A 9 4.84 3.86 5.08
C ARG A 9 6.09 4.25 5.87
N GLY A 10 7.17 4.55 5.16
CA GLY A 10 8.37 5.12 5.77
C GLY A 10 9.29 4.14 6.50
N ILE A 11 9.10 2.83 6.33
CA ILE A 11 10.00 1.80 6.90
C ILE A 11 10.94 1.22 5.85
N ASN A 12 12.16 0.81 6.26
CA ASN A 12 13.12 0.08 5.44
C ASN A 12 13.46 0.72 4.07
N VAL A 13 13.29 2.03 3.93
CA VAL A 13 13.58 2.79 2.71
C VAL A 13 14.75 3.74 2.94
N GLY A 14 15.65 3.86 1.97
CA GLY A 14 16.81 4.77 2.05
C GLY A 14 17.73 4.52 3.26
N GLY A 15 17.73 3.31 3.82
CA GLY A 15 18.52 2.94 5.00
C GLY A 15 18.00 3.47 6.35
N LYS A 16 16.85 4.16 6.36
CA LYS A 16 16.20 4.69 7.57
C LYS A 16 15.10 3.74 8.09
N ASN A 17 14.69 3.94 9.34
CA ASN A 17 13.55 3.27 9.97
C ASN A 17 13.58 1.75 9.76
N LYS A 18 14.70 1.14 10.17
CA LYS A 18 14.96 -0.28 9.95
C LYS A 18 14.15 -1.13 10.91
N ILE A 19 13.34 -2.03 10.36
CA ILE A 19 12.55 -2.99 11.13
C ILE A 19 12.73 -4.36 10.52
N LYS A 20 13.12 -5.34 11.34
CA LYS A 20 13.07 -6.75 10.93
C LYS A 20 11.61 -7.20 10.94
N MET A 21 11.15 -7.80 9.85
CA MET A 21 9.76 -8.27 9.75
C MET A 21 9.40 -9.33 10.80
N ALA A 22 10.38 -10.11 11.28
CA ALA A 22 10.16 -11.05 12.39
C ALA A 22 9.79 -10.32 13.68
N ASP A 23 10.56 -9.28 14.04
CA ASP A 23 10.33 -8.47 15.25
C ASP A 23 8.99 -7.74 15.15
N LEU A 24 8.64 -7.23 13.95
CA LEU A 24 7.33 -6.63 13.69
C LEU A 24 6.19 -7.62 13.93
N ARG A 25 6.28 -8.85 13.40
CA ARG A 25 5.24 -9.88 13.62
C ARG A 25 5.09 -10.21 15.11
N THR A 26 6.20 -10.40 15.81
CA THR A 26 6.20 -10.67 17.26
C THR A 26 5.55 -9.53 18.03
N CYS A 27 5.93 -8.28 17.72
CA CYS A 27 5.35 -7.09 18.35
C CYS A 27 3.83 -7.03 18.14
N LEU A 28 3.35 -7.21 16.90
CA LEU A 28 1.91 -7.18 16.62
C LEU A 28 1.16 -8.32 17.33
N HIS A 29 1.72 -9.52 17.34
CA HIS A 29 1.14 -10.67 18.02
C HIS A 29 1.04 -10.45 19.54
N GLN A 30 2.09 -9.92 20.18
CA GLN A 30 2.09 -9.61 21.61
C GLN A 30 1.10 -8.52 21.99
N ASN A 31 0.63 -7.72 21.03
CA ASN A 31 -0.30 -6.62 21.25
C ASN A 31 -1.71 -6.91 20.70
N GLY A 32 -2.08 -8.19 20.61
CA GLY A 32 -3.45 -8.64 20.37
C GLY A 32 -3.85 -8.87 18.91
N CYS A 33 -2.96 -8.61 17.95
CA CYS A 33 -3.21 -9.02 16.56
C CYS A 33 -2.99 -10.53 16.40
N GLN A 34 -3.87 -11.22 15.68
CA GLN A 34 -3.70 -12.65 15.42
C GLN A 34 -3.34 -12.92 13.96
N ASN A 35 -2.84 -14.13 13.70
CA ASN A 35 -2.52 -14.62 12.36
C ASN A 35 -1.66 -13.65 11.52
N VAL A 36 -0.72 -12.96 12.19
CA VAL A 36 0.09 -11.90 11.58
C VAL A 36 1.06 -12.50 10.56
N GLN A 37 0.90 -12.10 9.31
CA GLN A 37 1.76 -12.47 8.19
C GLN A 37 2.33 -11.20 7.54
N THR A 38 3.58 -11.26 7.11
CA THR A 38 4.25 -10.14 6.43
C THR A 38 4.70 -10.57 5.04
N TYR A 39 4.51 -9.72 4.05
CA TYR A 39 5.02 -9.92 2.69
C TYR A 39 6.10 -8.89 2.37
N ILE A 40 7.27 -9.38 1.96
CA ILE A 40 8.51 -8.62 1.68
C ILE A 40 8.88 -7.64 2.83
N GLN A 41 9.80 -6.70 2.60
CA GLN A 41 10.33 -5.82 3.66
C GLN A 41 9.73 -4.40 3.68
N SER A 42 8.81 -4.10 2.76
CA SER A 42 8.22 -2.75 2.58
C SER A 42 6.96 -2.50 3.40
N GLY A 43 6.70 -3.30 4.44
CA GLY A 43 5.55 -3.11 5.31
C GLY A 43 4.23 -3.46 4.64
N ASN A 44 4.08 -4.73 4.26
CA ASN A 44 2.81 -5.31 3.80
C ASN A 44 2.44 -6.42 4.77
N ILE A 45 1.30 -6.30 5.42
CA ILE A 45 0.91 -7.18 6.52
C ILE A 45 -0.52 -7.64 6.29
N VAL A 46 -0.79 -8.91 6.58
CA VAL A 46 -2.14 -9.45 6.72
C VAL A 46 -2.29 -9.94 8.15
N LEU A 47 -3.38 -9.58 8.83
CA LEU A 47 -3.62 -9.97 10.22
C LEU A 47 -5.11 -9.94 10.54
N GLN A 48 -5.48 -10.47 11.71
CA GLN A 48 -6.83 -10.32 12.26
C GLN A 48 -6.81 -9.50 13.55
N SER A 49 -7.85 -8.69 13.77
CA SER A 49 -8.04 -7.89 14.97
C SER A 49 -9.53 -7.70 15.29
N ASP A 50 -9.86 -7.43 16.55
CA ASP A 50 -11.21 -7.00 16.97
C ASP A 50 -11.39 -5.47 16.91
N LEU A 51 -10.31 -4.74 16.65
CA LEU A 51 -10.35 -3.28 16.48
C LEU A 51 -10.86 -2.91 15.08
N SER A 52 -11.51 -1.75 14.96
CA SER A 52 -11.83 -1.17 13.65
C SER A 52 -10.54 -0.85 12.88
N ALA A 53 -10.61 -0.72 11.55
CA ALA A 53 -9.46 -0.40 10.71
C ALA A 53 -8.72 0.86 11.20
N GLN A 54 -9.46 1.92 11.56
CA GLN A 54 -8.86 3.17 12.06
C GLN A 54 -8.17 2.99 13.41
N GLU A 55 -8.81 2.28 14.35
CA GLU A 55 -8.22 2.06 15.67
C GLU A 55 -7.02 1.12 15.61
N LEU A 56 -7.07 0.10 14.75
CA LEU A 56 -5.95 -0.79 14.45
C LEU A 56 -4.75 0.00 13.88
N ALA A 57 -4.98 0.85 12.88
CA ALA A 57 -3.91 1.65 12.29
C ALA A 57 -3.25 2.56 13.33
N ARG A 58 -4.05 3.27 14.13
CA ARG A 58 -3.58 4.13 15.23
C ARG A 58 -2.81 3.35 16.29
N GLN A 59 -3.30 2.18 16.68
CA GLN A 59 -2.62 1.30 17.63
C GLN A 59 -1.24 0.90 17.08
N ILE A 60 -1.17 0.45 15.83
CA ILE A 60 0.09 0.03 15.21
C ILE A 60 1.08 1.21 15.12
N GLU A 61 0.64 2.42 14.75
CA GLU A 61 1.51 3.61 14.76
C GLU A 61 2.13 3.87 16.13
N MET A 62 1.32 3.84 17.20
CA MET A 62 1.82 4.02 18.57
C MET A 62 2.79 2.90 18.99
N LEU A 63 2.47 1.65 18.65
CA LEU A 63 3.34 0.51 18.96
C LEU A 63 4.69 0.63 18.25
N LEU A 64 4.68 1.02 16.97
CA LEU A 64 5.89 1.20 16.19
C LEU A 64 6.78 2.30 16.79
N ALA A 65 6.20 3.43 17.18
CA ALA A 65 6.93 4.54 17.79
C ALA A 65 7.53 4.18 19.17
N ASN A 66 6.87 3.29 19.93
CA ASN A 66 7.31 2.93 21.28
C ASN A 66 8.30 1.76 21.31
N GLN A 67 8.21 0.82 20.37
CA GLN A 67 8.97 -0.44 20.40
C GLN A 67 10.19 -0.42 19.49
N PHE A 68 10.28 0.53 18.56
CA PHE A 68 11.36 0.61 17.59
C PHE A 68 11.95 2.02 17.54
N GLU A 69 13.26 2.11 17.35
CA GLU A 69 13.95 3.39 17.14
C GLU A 69 13.69 3.89 15.71
N LEU A 70 12.56 4.58 15.53
CA LEU A 70 12.09 5.09 14.24
C LEU A 70 11.90 6.60 14.30
N ASP A 71 12.10 7.26 13.17
CA ASP A 71 11.53 8.59 12.94
C ASP A 71 10.01 8.43 12.71
N SER A 72 9.26 8.52 13.81
CA SER A 72 7.81 8.32 13.83
C SER A 72 7.05 9.35 13.01
N THR A 73 7.64 10.51 12.71
CA THR A 73 7.02 11.54 11.85
C THR A 73 6.84 11.07 10.41
N LEU A 74 7.64 10.08 9.99
CA LEU A 74 7.61 9.49 8.65
C LEU A 74 6.76 8.22 8.57
N ILE A 75 6.39 7.64 9.71
CA ILE A 75 5.62 6.41 9.78
C ILE A 75 4.14 6.75 9.69
N LYS A 76 3.48 6.14 8.72
CA LYS A 76 2.02 6.14 8.60
C LYS A 76 1.53 4.72 8.39
N VAL A 77 0.37 4.42 8.95
CA VAL A 77 -0.26 3.11 8.84
C VAL A 77 -1.62 3.23 8.21
N LEU A 78 -1.88 2.38 7.23
CA LEU A 78 -3.20 2.20 6.64
C LEU A 78 -3.64 0.78 6.92
N ALA A 79 -4.81 0.61 7.52
CA ALA A 79 -5.50 -0.68 7.60
C ALA A 79 -6.73 -0.65 6.70
N LEU A 80 -6.94 -1.73 5.97
CA LEU A 80 -8.07 -1.93 5.07
C LEU A 80 -8.73 -3.26 5.44
N ASP A 81 -10.03 -3.21 5.74
CA ASP A 81 -10.81 -4.42 5.97
C ASP A 81 -11.00 -5.23 4.68
N PHE A 82 -11.52 -6.43 4.83
CA PHE A 82 -11.75 -7.37 3.75
C PHE A 82 -12.57 -6.77 2.60
N GLU A 83 -13.71 -6.13 2.92
CA GLU A 83 -14.64 -5.61 1.91
C GLU A 83 -14.06 -4.41 1.15
N THR A 84 -13.40 -3.49 1.86
CA THR A 84 -12.72 -2.35 1.23
C THR A 84 -11.63 -2.85 0.29
N TYR A 85 -10.83 -3.84 0.73
CA TYR A 85 -9.78 -4.40 -0.11
C TYR A 85 -10.33 -5.17 -1.31
N ARG A 86 -11.45 -5.90 -1.14
CA ARG A 86 -12.16 -6.57 -2.23
C ARG A 86 -12.61 -5.58 -3.30
N VAL A 87 -13.23 -4.46 -2.90
CA VAL A 87 -13.65 -3.39 -3.83
C VAL A 87 -12.45 -2.84 -4.60
N ILE A 88 -11.30 -2.61 -3.95
CA ILE A 88 -10.07 -2.16 -4.63
C ILE A 88 -9.59 -3.17 -5.67
N ILE A 89 -9.75 -4.47 -5.44
CA ILE A 89 -9.37 -5.49 -6.41
C ILE A 89 -10.35 -5.51 -7.59
N GLU A 90 -11.64 -5.40 -7.33
CA GLU A 90 -12.70 -5.48 -8.36
C GLU A 90 -12.80 -4.23 -9.24
N GLU A 91 -12.48 -3.06 -8.71
CA GLU A 91 -12.49 -1.79 -9.46
C GLU A 91 -11.22 -1.57 -10.30
N ALA A 92 -10.24 -2.47 -10.24
CA ALA A 92 -9.07 -2.39 -11.10
C ALA A 92 -9.50 -2.39 -12.58
N PRO A 93 -8.92 -1.53 -13.44
CA PRO A 93 -9.25 -1.49 -14.85
C PRO A 93 -9.15 -2.87 -15.52
N HIS A 94 -9.99 -3.14 -16.53
CA HIS A 94 -9.91 -4.40 -17.27
C HIS A 94 -8.49 -4.61 -17.82
N GLY A 95 -7.90 -5.79 -17.57
CA GLY A 95 -6.54 -6.15 -17.98
C GLY A 95 -5.41 -5.49 -17.14
N TYR A 96 -5.73 -4.92 -15.97
CA TYR A 96 -4.72 -4.26 -15.14
C TYR A 96 -3.56 -5.20 -14.76
N GLY A 97 -2.35 -4.84 -15.17
CA GLY A 97 -1.14 -5.63 -14.92
C GLY A 97 -0.74 -6.63 -16.01
N GLU A 98 -1.60 -6.92 -16.99
CA GLU A 98 -1.36 -7.96 -18.00
C GLU A 98 -0.20 -7.62 -18.94
N GLU A 99 -0.06 -6.35 -19.33
CA GLU A 99 1.02 -5.93 -20.23
C GLU A 99 2.36 -5.70 -19.52
N SER A 100 2.48 -6.04 -18.23
CA SER A 100 3.68 -5.75 -17.44
C SER A 100 4.95 -6.38 -18.03
N GLN A 101 4.84 -7.55 -18.67
CA GLN A 101 5.99 -8.24 -19.26
C GLN A 101 6.27 -7.85 -20.72
N ALA A 102 5.23 -7.60 -21.52
CA ALA A 102 5.37 -7.40 -22.96
C ALA A 102 6.00 -6.03 -23.30
N ASN A 103 5.65 -4.99 -22.54
CA ASN A 103 6.06 -3.61 -22.79
C ASN A 103 6.86 -3.00 -21.63
N ASP A 104 7.26 -3.83 -20.66
CA ASP A 104 7.83 -3.41 -19.37
C ASP A 104 7.07 -2.23 -18.75
N TYR A 105 5.79 -2.45 -18.44
CA TYR A 105 4.98 -1.49 -17.70
C TYR A 105 4.88 -1.88 -16.23
N ARG A 106 4.99 -0.88 -15.36
CA ARG A 106 4.64 -1.01 -13.94
C ARG A 106 3.22 -0.53 -13.73
N TYR A 107 2.50 -1.31 -12.94
CA TYR A 107 1.14 -1.06 -12.51
C TYR A 107 1.18 -0.88 -11.00
N ASP A 108 0.88 0.33 -10.55
CA ASP A 108 0.90 0.74 -9.15
C ASP A 108 -0.54 1.01 -8.68
N VAL A 109 -0.84 0.70 -7.43
CA VAL A 109 -2.08 1.07 -6.73
C VAL A 109 -1.68 2.06 -5.66
N LEU A 110 -2.25 3.25 -5.73
CA LEU A 110 -2.07 4.34 -4.79
C LEU A 110 -3.20 4.24 -3.76
N PHE A 111 -2.88 3.66 -2.61
CA PHE A 111 -3.81 3.55 -1.49
C PHE A 111 -3.83 4.86 -0.70
N LEU A 112 -5.00 5.18 -0.17
CA LEU A 112 -5.35 6.50 0.34
C LEU A 112 -5.39 6.50 1.88
N LEU A 113 -4.71 7.46 2.51
CA LEU A 113 -4.68 7.65 3.96
C LEU A 113 -5.42 8.94 4.31
N ASP A 114 -6.59 8.81 4.94
CA ASP A 114 -7.43 9.94 5.38
C ASP A 114 -7.75 10.96 4.27
N VAL A 115 -7.79 10.51 3.01
CA VAL A 115 -8.12 11.32 1.83
C VAL A 115 -9.02 10.54 0.89
N THR A 116 -9.83 11.27 0.12
CA THR A 116 -10.71 10.70 -0.91
C THR A 116 -9.98 10.49 -2.24
N SER A 117 -10.48 9.57 -3.07
CA SER A 117 -9.93 9.38 -4.41
C SER A 117 -10.06 10.63 -5.27
N ASP A 118 -11.12 11.42 -5.10
CA ASP A 118 -11.29 12.71 -5.80
C ASP A 118 -10.19 13.72 -5.46
N GLN A 119 -9.84 13.84 -4.18
CA GLN A 119 -8.76 14.73 -3.73
C GLN A 119 -7.42 14.31 -4.34
N VAL A 120 -7.14 13.00 -4.37
CA VAL A 120 -5.88 12.50 -4.94
C VAL A 120 -5.88 12.60 -6.47
N MET A 121 -6.98 12.28 -7.14
CA MET A 121 -7.06 12.30 -8.61
C MET A 121 -6.87 13.71 -9.18
N LYS A 122 -7.30 14.76 -8.46
CA LYS A 122 -7.01 16.17 -8.82
C LYS A 122 -5.52 16.50 -8.84
N GLU A 123 -4.73 15.79 -8.05
CA GLU A 123 -3.29 16.03 -7.89
C GLU A 123 -2.42 15.08 -8.72
N VAL A 124 -2.96 13.91 -9.09
CA VAL A 124 -2.32 12.92 -9.96
C VAL A 124 -2.14 13.50 -11.36
N MET A 125 -0.89 13.49 -11.84
CA MET A 125 -0.54 13.98 -13.17
C MET A 125 -0.10 12.81 -14.03
N VAL A 126 -0.63 12.74 -15.25
CA VAL A 126 -0.21 11.77 -16.27
C VAL A 126 0.45 12.50 -17.42
N ARG A 127 1.51 11.92 -17.99
CA ARG A 127 2.02 12.36 -19.28
C ARG A 127 1.28 11.60 -20.39
N PRO A 128 0.55 12.29 -21.30
CA PRO A 128 -0.18 11.63 -22.37
C PRO A 128 0.72 10.67 -23.19
N GLY A 129 0.23 9.46 -23.43
CA GLY A 129 0.95 8.40 -24.14
C GLY A 129 2.02 7.66 -23.33
N ILE A 130 2.39 8.16 -22.13
CA ILE A 130 3.41 7.56 -21.27
C ILE A 130 2.76 6.94 -20.03
N ASP A 131 2.00 7.73 -19.30
CA ASP A 131 1.32 7.32 -18.09
C ASP A 131 -0.18 7.14 -18.33
N MET A 132 -0.82 6.31 -17.51
CA MET A 132 -2.27 6.26 -17.41
C MET A 132 -2.67 6.19 -15.94
N ALA A 133 -3.80 6.80 -15.61
CA ALA A 133 -4.37 6.75 -14.27
C ALA A 133 -5.87 6.52 -14.35
N TRP A 134 -6.40 5.75 -13.40
CA TRP A 134 -7.82 5.47 -13.26
C TRP A 134 -8.21 5.64 -11.80
N GLN A 135 -9.38 6.23 -11.59
CA GLN A 135 -9.91 6.48 -10.26
C GLN A 135 -10.84 5.33 -9.86
N GLY A 136 -10.57 4.70 -8.72
CA GLY A 136 -11.52 3.86 -8.01
C GLY A 136 -12.11 4.58 -6.81
N SER A 137 -12.95 3.89 -6.06
CA SER A 137 -13.60 4.39 -4.85
C SER A 137 -12.60 4.58 -3.70
N HIS A 138 -11.67 3.63 -3.53
CA HIS A 138 -10.72 3.60 -2.40
C HIS A 138 -9.24 3.65 -2.81
N ALA A 139 -8.95 3.75 -4.11
CA ALA A 139 -7.58 3.79 -4.62
C ALA A 139 -7.50 4.51 -5.97
N ILE A 140 -6.30 4.93 -6.34
CA ILE A 140 -5.97 5.33 -7.71
C ILE A 140 -5.08 4.26 -8.34
N TYR A 141 -5.44 3.80 -9.52
CA TYR A 141 -4.63 2.90 -10.33
C TYR A 141 -3.73 3.73 -11.23
N TYR A 142 -2.45 3.41 -11.30
CA TYR A 142 -1.47 4.14 -12.11
C TYR A 142 -0.58 3.18 -12.90
N ARG A 143 -0.56 3.32 -14.23
CA ARG A 143 0.39 2.64 -15.12
C ARG A 143 1.50 3.59 -15.54
N ARG A 144 2.75 3.12 -15.46
CA ARG A 144 3.94 3.85 -15.92
C ARG A 144 4.97 2.94 -16.56
N PRO A 145 5.87 3.46 -17.40
CA PRO A 145 7.04 2.72 -17.87
C PRO A 145 7.87 2.11 -16.72
N GLY A 146 8.30 0.87 -16.91
CA GLY A 146 9.27 0.13 -16.11
C GLY A 146 10.72 0.48 -16.48
N PRO A 147 11.71 -0.10 -15.79
CA PRO A 147 13.12 0.28 -15.88
C PRO A 147 13.77 -0.02 -17.23
N ASP A 148 13.28 -1.02 -17.95
CA ASP A 148 13.75 -1.48 -19.26
C ASP A 148 12.98 -0.83 -20.41
N ASN A 149 11.87 -0.13 -20.12
CA ASN A 149 11.13 0.66 -21.09
C ASN A 149 11.90 1.95 -21.47
N PRO A 150 12.04 2.28 -22.78
CA PRO A 150 12.74 3.50 -23.25
C PRO A 150 12.21 4.82 -22.67
N ASP A 151 10.96 4.83 -22.20
CA ASP A 151 10.30 5.99 -21.61
C ASP A 151 10.33 5.98 -20.06
N TYR A 152 11.13 5.11 -19.42
CA TYR A 152 11.23 4.98 -17.96
C TYR A 152 11.28 6.32 -17.21
N THR A 153 12.16 7.21 -17.66
CA THR A 153 12.42 8.51 -17.02
C THR A 153 11.38 9.57 -17.35
N LYS A 154 10.45 9.30 -18.27
CA LYS A 154 9.46 10.26 -18.77
C LYS A 154 8.17 10.31 -17.95
N SER A 155 7.97 9.34 -17.05
CA SER A 155 6.78 9.25 -16.18
C SER A 155 6.62 10.46 -15.26
N TYR A 156 5.38 10.93 -15.09
CA TYR A 156 5.04 12.02 -14.18
C TYR A 156 4.73 11.58 -12.75
N LEU A 157 4.72 10.26 -12.45
CA LEU A 157 4.42 9.79 -11.10
C LEU A 157 5.38 10.38 -10.05
N SER A 158 6.65 10.55 -10.40
CA SER A 158 7.66 11.15 -9.50
C SER A 158 7.36 12.60 -9.13
N ARG A 159 6.55 13.32 -9.92
CA ARG A 159 6.12 14.69 -9.61
C ARG A 159 5.12 14.73 -8.45
N LEU A 160 4.35 13.65 -8.24
CA LEU A 160 3.44 13.53 -7.11
C LEU A 160 4.18 13.60 -5.77
N VAL A 161 5.40 13.05 -5.70
CA VAL A 161 6.26 13.03 -4.50
C VAL A 161 6.53 14.44 -3.94
N LYS A 162 6.47 15.47 -4.79
CA LYS A 162 6.71 16.88 -4.41
C LYS A 162 5.47 17.59 -3.87
N LYS A 163 4.30 16.94 -3.87
CA LYS A 163 3.03 17.52 -3.42
C LYS A 163 2.71 17.04 -2.01
N ASP A 164 2.06 17.88 -1.21
CA ASP A 164 1.68 17.55 0.18
C ASP A 164 0.79 16.30 0.26
N ILE A 165 -0.11 16.13 -0.72
CA ILE A 165 -1.00 14.96 -0.83
C ILE A 165 -0.25 13.62 -0.84
N TYR A 166 1.02 13.60 -1.26
CA TYR A 166 1.83 12.38 -1.28
C TYR A 166 2.07 11.78 0.11
N GLN A 167 1.98 12.59 1.17
CA GLN A 167 2.07 12.10 2.54
C GLN A 167 0.87 11.22 2.93
N SER A 168 -0.27 11.43 2.27
CA SER A 168 -1.52 10.70 2.41
C SER A 168 -1.66 9.53 1.41
N ILE A 169 -0.57 9.11 0.77
CA ILE A 169 -0.57 8.04 -0.23
C ILE A 169 0.47 6.99 0.12
N THR A 170 0.08 5.71 -0.01
CA THR A 170 1.01 4.58 0.01
C THR A 170 0.88 3.77 -1.28
N ALA A 171 1.95 3.75 -2.08
CA ALA A 171 1.96 3.05 -3.37
C ALA A 171 2.41 1.61 -3.19
N ARG A 172 1.73 0.66 -3.83
CA ARG A 172 2.19 -0.73 -4.00
C ARG A 172 2.00 -1.16 -5.44
N ASN A 173 2.92 -1.96 -5.97
CA ASN A 173 2.71 -2.51 -7.30
C ASN A 173 1.54 -3.52 -7.28
N TRP A 174 0.96 -3.78 -8.45
CA TRP A 174 -0.19 -4.65 -8.61
C TRP A 174 0.08 -6.08 -8.17
N LYS A 175 1.29 -6.60 -8.44
CA LYS A 175 1.71 -7.93 -7.97
C LYS A 175 1.68 -8.06 -6.45
N THR A 176 2.11 -7.02 -5.73
CA THR A 176 2.04 -6.98 -4.27
C THR A 176 0.58 -6.91 -3.85
N THR A 177 -0.20 -6.03 -4.49
CA THR A 177 -1.62 -5.84 -4.19
C THR A 177 -2.42 -7.14 -4.32
N THR A 178 -2.21 -7.91 -5.39
CA THR A 178 -2.87 -9.21 -5.59
C THR A 178 -2.34 -10.29 -4.65
N LYS A 179 -1.04 -10.29 -4.31
CA LYS A 179 -0.51 -11.21 -3.30
C LYS A 179 -1.08 -10.97 -1.91
N MET A 180 -1.30 -9.71 -1.54
CA MET A 180 -1.99 -9.36 -0.29
C MET A 180 -3.46 -9.78 -0.33
N TRP A 181 -4.14 -9.67 -1.48
CA TRP A 181 -5.50 -10.19 -1.65
C TRP A 181 -5.59 -11.71 -1.44
N ASP A 182 -4.67 -12.46 -2.03
CA ASP A 182 -4.62 -13.92 -1.87
C ASP A 182 -4.44 -14.31 -0.40
N ALA A 183 -3.48 -13.70 0.29
CA ALA A 183 -3.26 -13.92 1.72
C ALA A 183 -4.46 -13.51 2.58
N LEU A 184 -5.15 -12.42 2.22
CA LEU A 184 -6.34 -11.96 2.94
C LEU A 184 -7.52 -12.94 2.79
N LYS A 185 -7.76 -13.48 1.59
CA LYS A 185 -8.78 -14.52 1.36
C LYS A 185 -8.48 -15.79 2.15
N GLU A 186 -7.23 -16.24 2.13
CA GLU A 186 -6.79 -17.41 2.90
C GLU A 186 -6.99 -17.22 4.41
N LEU A 187 -6.90 -15.99 4.89
CA LEU A 187 -7.12 -15.66 6.29
C LEU A 187 -8.62 -15.57 6.65
N GLN A 188 -9.44 -14.97 5.78
CA GLN A 188 -10.88 -14.86 5.99
C GLN A 188 -11.60 -16.22 5.99
N GLY A 189 -11.07 -17.19 5.24
CA GLY A 189 -11.61 -18.55 5.19
C GLY A 189 -11.18 -19.46 6.35
N ARG A 190 -10.43 -18.96 7.33
CA ARG A 190 -10.00 -19.67 8.55
C ARG A 190 -10.85 -19.28 9.74
#